data_AF-I4FP30-F1
#
_entry.id   AF-I4FP30-F1
#
_cell.length_a   1.000
_cell.length_b   1.000
_cell.length_c   1.000
_cell.angle_alpha   90.00
_cell.angle_beta   90.00
_cell.angle_gamma   90.00
#
_symmetry.space_group_name_H-M   'P 1'
#
loop_
_entity.id
_entity.type
_entity.pdbx_description
1 polymer ?
#
loop_
_entity_poly.entity_id
_entity_poly.type
_entity_poly.pdbx_seq_one_letter_code
_entity_poly.pdbx_strand_id
1 'polypeptide(L)'
;MTQLPGIIQSAPNQSLGFDADSVITKATAQKFASQGYKFCLRYLSLGAGEAPGDLTYEEALSILQGGLALMPVQHVSSPGWVPSAQLGTTYGDNAANNAISVGFPRKVNVWLDLEGISSEVSAEAVIQYCTSWYNAVAGAGYLPGLYVGANSILNSQQLYDLPFQHYWQSESTVPPVAVRSYQMVQSYVGEPVNGIGIDQDITYIDKEGGVPQWLILT
;
A
#
# COMPACT_ATOMS: atom_id res chain seq x y z
N MET A 1 -14.49 18.12 -0.88
CA MET A 1 -13.86 17.09 -0.02
C MET A 1 -12.81 17.77 0.83
N THR A 2 -12.72 17.41 2.11
CA THR A 2 -11.75 17.98 3.05
C THR A 2 -10.45 17.20 2.95
N GLN A 3 -9.34 17.88 2.75
CA GLN A 3 -8.02 17.24 2.71
C GLN A 3 -7.57 16.87 4.13
N LEU A 4 -6.87 15.73 4.27
CA LEU A 4 -6.22 15.35 5.53
C LEU A 4 -5.10 16.36 5.86
N PRO A 5 -4.95 16.74 7.13
CA PRO A 5 -3.86 17.61 7.55
C PRO A 5 -2.52 16.87 7.55
N GLY A 6 -1.42 17.61 7.42
CA GLY A 6 -0.07 17.09 7.52
C GLY A 6 0.82 17.49 6.35
N ILE A 7 2.00 16.89 6.31
CA ILE A 7 2.97 17.04 5.23
C ILE A 7 3.32 15.69 4.64
N ILE A 8 3.76 15.71 3.40
CA ILE A 8 4.33 14.53 2.75
C ILE A 8 5.80 14.49 3.11
N GLN A 9 6.24 13.34 3.61
CA GLN A 9 7.60 13.14 4.02
C GLN A 9 8.12 11.81 3.47
N SER A 10 9.35 11.82 2.99
CA SER A 10 10.11 10.59 2.77
C SER A 10 10.22 9.82 4.07
N ALA A 11 9.86 8.53 4.03
CA ALA A 11 10.06 7.61 5.12
C ALA A 11 11.55 7.52 5.46
N PRO A 12 11.97 7.73 6.73
CA PRO A 12 13.32 7.42 7.15
C PRO A 12 13.64 5.94 6.95
N ASN A 13 14.90 5.66 6.64
CA ASN A 13 15.39 4.29 6.51
C ASN A 13 15.18 3.52 7.83
N GLN A 14 14.82 2.24 7.74
CA GLN A 14 14.59 1.35 8.89
C GLN A 14 13.51 1.85 9.86
N SER A 15 12.49 2.52 9.34
CA SER A 15 11.32 2.86 10.15
C SER A 15 10.49 1.61 10.37
N LEU A 16 10.09 1.38 11.63
CA LEU A 16 9.14 0.35 12.00
C LEU A 16 7.71 0.83 11.74
N GLY A 17 6.90 0.02 11.07
CA GLY A 17 5.49 0.24 10.81
C GLY A 17 4.73 -1.06 10.74
N PHE A 18 3.51 -1.00 10.23
CA PHE A 18 2.64 -2.15 10.07
C PHE A 18 1.52 -1.86 9.08
N ASP A 19 0.95 -2.88 8.48
CA ASP A 19 -0.36 -2.82 7.88
C ASP A 19 -1.40 -3.53 8.76
N ALA A 20 -2.67 -3.14 8.61
CA ALA A 20 -3.76 -3.78 9.31
C ALA A 20 -5.04 -3.72 8.49
N ASP A 21 -5.72 -4.86 8.36
CA ASP A 21 -7.08 -4.93 7.82
C ASP A 21 -8.12 -4.34 8.81
N SER A 22 -7.81 -4.42 10.11
CA SER A 22 -8.68 -3.89 11.17
C SER A 22 -8.64 -2.36 11.28
N VAL A 23 -9.79 -1.77 11.61
CA VAL A 23 -9.93 -0.33 11.91
C VAL A 23 -9.05 0.07 13.10
N ILE A 24 -8.27 1.13 12.93
CA ILE A 24 -7.35 1.67 13.93
C ILE A 24 -7.96 2.91 14.59
N THR A 25 -8.24 2.80 15.88
CA THR A 25 -8.65 3.97 16.68
C THR A 25 -7.46 4.86 17.03
N LYS A 26 -7.70 6.15 17.31
CA LYS A 26 -6.66 7.08 17.80
C LYS A 26 -5.88 6.52 19.00
N ALA A 27 -6.58 5.92 19.97
CA ALA A 27 -5.94 5.33 21.15
C ALA A 27 -5.02 4.16 20.79
N THR A 28 -5.38 3.37 19.78
CA THR A 28 -4.54 2.26 19.28
C THR A 28 -3.32 2.79 18.55
N ALA A 29 -3.50 3.77 17.65
CA ALA A 29 -2.39 4.46 16.99
C ALA A 29 -1.40 5.08 17.99
N GLN A 30 -1.89 5.70 19.08
CA GLN A 30 -1.05 6.24 20.16
C GLN A 30 -0.22 5.17 20.86
N LYS A 31 -0.80 3.99 21.12
CA LYS A 31 -0.06 2.87 21.71
C LYS A 31 1.08 2.42 20.79
N PHE A 32 0.80 2.21 19.50
CA PHE A 32 1.81 1.87 18.50
C PHE A 32 2.91 2.95 18.42
N ALA A 33 2.54 4.22 18.32
CA ALA A 33 3.50 5.32 18.29
C ALA A 33 4.40 5.33 19.55
N SER A 34 3.82 5.12 20.74
CA SER A 34 4.57 5.00 22.01
C SER A 34 5.51 3.79 22.06
N GLN A 35 5.24 2.75 21.28
CA GLN A 35 6.06 1.55 21.14
C GLN A 35 7.15 1.70 20.06
N GLY A 36 7.21 2.86 19.39
CA GLY A 36 8.25 3.19 18.43
C GLY A 36 7.87 3.00 16.97
N TYR A 37 6.65 2.51 16.68
CA TYR A 37 6.12 2.47 15.32
C TYR A 37 5.98 3.90 14.77
N LYS A 38 6.30 4.07 13.49
CA LYS A 38 6.39 5.36 12.80
C LYS A 38 5.28 5.56 11.80
N PHE A 39 4.76 4.49 11.22
CA PHE A 39 3.73 4.55 10.21
C PHE A 39 2.80 3.34 10.31
N CYS A 40 1.65 3.44 9.63
CA CYS A 40 0.90 2.27 9.22
C CYS A 40 0.38 2.38 7.78
N LEU A 41 -0.02 1.24 7.23
CA LEU A 41 -0.84 1.15 6.03
C LEU A 41 -2.26 0.73 6.38
N ARG A 42 -3.22 1.32 5.67
CA ARG A 42 -4.64 0.98 5.83
C ARG A 42 -5.32 0.83 4.48
N TYR A 43 -6.30 -0.07 4.46
CA TYR A 43 -6.90 -0.53 3.23
C TYR A 43 -7.97 0.43 2.69
N LEU A 44 -7.83 0.80 1.43
CA LEU A 44 -8.88 1.36 0.60
C LEU A 44 -9.67 0.22 -0.02
N SER A 45 -10.95 0.50 -0.26
CA SER A 45 -11.83 -0.43 -0.95
C SER A 45 -11.36 -0.73 -2.37
N LEU A 46 -11.53 -2.00 -2.77
CA LEU A 46 -11.36 -2.44 -4.15
C LEU A 46 -12.46 -1.84 -5.06
N GLY A 47 -13.67 -1.73 -4.51
CA GLY A 47 -14.83 -1.10 -5.15
C GLY A 47 -14.84 0.43 -5.04
N ALA A 48 -15.86 1.04 -5.67
CA ALA A 48 -16.08 2.48 -5.58
C ALA A 48 -16.68 2.86 -4.21
N GLY A 49 -16.08 3.84 -3.55
CA GLY A 49 -16.49 4.32 -2.23
C GLY A 49 -15.89 3.51 -1.08
N GLU A 50 -15.92 4.09 0.11
CA GLU A 50 -15.40 3.50 1.35
C GLU A 50 -16.36 2.43 1.87
N ALA A 51 -16.02 1.16 1.69
CA ALA A 51 -16.80 0.03 2.19
C ALA A 51 -16.66 -0.08 3.73
N PRO A 52 -17.64 -0.68 4.43
CA PRO A 52 -17.56 -0.87 5.88
C PRO A 52 -16.32 -1.68 6.29
N GLY A 53 -15.49 -1.12 7.17
CA GLY A 53 -14.23 -1.73 7.64
C GLY A 53 -12.98 -1.13 6.98
N ASP A 54 -13.16 -0.54 5.80
CA ASP A 54 -12.07 0.10 5.06
C ASP A 54 -11.84 1.52 5.58
N LEU A 55 -10.67 2.06 5.22
CA LEU A 55 -10.20 3.34 5.69
C LEU A 55 -11.16 4.46 5.32
N THR A 56 -11.58 5.22 6.33
CA THR A 56 -12.35 6.47 6.16
C THR A 56 -11.53 7.70 6.48
N TYR A 57 -12.06 8.89 6.14
CA TYR A 57 -11.47 10.17 6.54
C TYR A 57 -11.28 10.27 8.07
N GLU A 58 -12.28 9.91 8.86
CA GLU A 58 -12.25 10.01 10.33
C GLU A 58 -11.22 9.05 10.96
N GLU A 59 -11.09 7.85 10.40
CA GLU A 59 -10.06 6.91 10.81
C GLU A 59 -8.67 7.44 10.45
N ALA A 60 -8.46 7.88 9.22
CA ALA A 60 -7.19 8.45 8.77
C ALA A 60 -6.75 9.63 9.64
N LEU A 61 -7.68 10.56 9.95
CA LEU A 61 -7.44 11.66 10.86
C LEU A 61 -7.08 11.17 12.27
N SER A 62 -7.74 10.13 12.77
CA SER A 62 -7.48 9.53 14.07
C SER A 62 -6.09 8.89 14.15
N ILE A 63 -5.66 8.20 13.09
CA ILE A 63 -4.32 7.59 12.99
C ILE A 63 -3.25 8.67 13.03
N LEU A 64 -3.39 9.69 12.17
CA LEU A 64 -2.46 10.81 12.09
C LEU A 64 -2.34 11.52 13.44
N GLN A 65 -3.48 11.86 14.07
CA GLN A 65 -3.51 12.48 15.40
C GLN A 65 -3.02 11.53 16.51
N GLY A 66 -2.96 10.23 16.24
CA GLY A 66 -2.37 9.23 17.12
C GLY A 66 -0.85 9.19 17.04
N GLY A 67 -0.23 9.88 16.08
CA GLY A 67 1.22 10.01 15.95
C GLY A 67 1.85 9.04 14.96
N LEU A 68 1.05 8.34 14.13
CA LEU A 68 1.55 7.51 13.04
C LEU A 68 1.46 8.27 11.72
N ALA A 69 2.49 8.14 10.89
CA ALA A 69 2.36 8.43 9.47
C ALA A 69 1.44 7.41 8.79
N LEU A 70 0.86 7.76 7.64
CA LEU A 70 -0.16 6.95 6.98
C LEU A 70 0.07 6.88 5.47
N MET A 71 -0.08 5.68 4.91
CA MET A 71 -0.19 5.42 3.47
C MET A 71 -1.40 4.50 3.21
N PRO A 72 -2.17 4.73 2.13
CA PRO A 72 -3.22 3.81 1.71
C PRO A 72 -2.69 2.64 0.86
N VAL A 73 -3.25 1.45 1.06
CA VAL A 73 -3.10 0.28 0.17
C VAL A 73 -4.48 -0.13 -0.32
N GLN A 74 -4.66 -0.56 -1.57
CA GLN A 74 -5.95 -1.07 -2.03
C GLN A 74 -6.08 -2.57 -1.72
N HIS A 75 -7.24 -3.01 -1.25
CA HIS A 75 -7.57 -4.43 -1.18
C HIS A 75 -7.37 -5.15 -2.52
N VAL A 76 -6.95 -6.41 -2.45
CA VAL A 76 -6.90 -7.32 -3.61
C VAL A 76 -8.22 -8.09 -3.78
N SER A 77 -8.46 -8.61 -4.98
CA SER A 77 -9.55 -9.56 -5.21
C SER A 77 -9.27 -10.92 -4.57
N SER A 78 -10.31 -11.73 -4.35
CA SER A 78 -10.15 -13.04 -3.74
C SER A 78 -9.20 -13.95 -4.54
N PRO A 79 -8.42 -14.82 -3.87
CA PRO A 79 -7.46 -15.70 -4.54
C PRO A 79 -8.07 -16.52 -5.70
N GLY A 80 -7.29 -16.69 -6.76
CA GLY A 80 -7.71 -17.29 -8.02
C GLY A 80 -8.31 -16.28 -9.02
N TRP A 81 -8.19 -14.98 -8.76
CA TRP A 81 -8.68 -13.94 -9.67
C TRP A 81 -7.85 -13.83 -10.95
N VAL A 82 -8.46 -13.24 -11.98
CA VAL A 82 -7.89 -13.11 -13.32
C VAL A 82 -7.72 -11.63 -13.67
N PRO A 83 -6.49 -11.10 -13.70
CA PRO A 83 -6.24 -9.71 -14.09
C PRO A 83 -6.54 -9.44 -15.56
N SER A 84 -6.90 -8.19 -15.83
CA SER A 84 -6.99 -7.64 -17.19
C SER A 84 -6.66 -6.15 -17.16
N ALA A 85 -6.30 -5.59 -18.31
CA ALA A 85 -6.10 -4.14 -18.44
C ALA A 85 -7.32 -3.33 -17.97
N GLN A 86 -8.54 -3.80 -18.26
CA GLN A 86 -9.77 -3.11 -17.88
C GLN A 86 -10.02 -3.15 -16.37
N LEU A 87 -9.77 -4.29 -15.71
CA LEU A 87 -9.79 -4.36 -14.25
C LEU A 87 -8.73 -3.44 -13.64
N GLY A 88 -7.53 -3.37 -14.24
CA GLY A 88 -6.46 -2.48 -13.79
C GLY A 88 -6.92 -1.02 -13.80
N THR A 89 -7.56 -0.57 -14.88
CA THR A 89 -8.15 0.77 -14.95
C THR A 89 -9.25 0.97 -13.91
N THR A 90 -10.21 0.04 -13.82
CA THR A 90 -11.34 0.17 -12.89
C THR A 90 -10.87 0.22 -11.43
N TYR A 91 -10.00 -0.70 -11.03
CA TYR A 91 -9.49 -0.74 -9.67
C TYR A 91 -8.52 0.40 -9.37
N GLY A 92 -7.70 0.83 -10.34
CA GLY A 92 -6.85 2.01 -10.19
C GLY A 92 -7.65 3.30 -10.04
N ASP A 93 -8.72 3.47 -10.81
CA ASP A 93 -9.65 4.59 -10.68
C ASP A 93 -10.34 4.57 -9.32
N ASN A 94 -10.78 3.39 -8.84
CA ASN A 94 -11.35 3.25 -7.50
C ASN A 94 -10.33 3.60 -6.41
N ALA A 95 -9.09 3.11 -6.49
CA ALA A 95 -8.03 3.42 -5.54
C ALA A 95 -7.77 4.93 -5.48
N ALA A 96 -7.65 5.57 -6.64
CA ALA A 96 -7.46 7.02 -6.72
C ALA A 96 -8.64 7.80 -6.14
N ASN A 97 -9.87 7.43 -6.50
CA ASN A 97 -11.08 8.11 -6.00
C ASN A 97 -11.27 7.90 -4.50
N ASN A 98 -11.00 6.70 -3.98
CA ASN A 98 -11.09 6.41 -2.56
C ASN A 98 -9.99 7.15 -1.78
N ALA A 99 -8.75 7.22 -2.30
CA ALA A 99 -7.70 8.03 -1.70
C ALA A 99 -8.07 9.53 -1.64
N ILE A 100 -8.72 10.04 -2.68
CA ILE A 100 -9.25 11.42 -2.72
C ILE A 100 -10.39 11.60 -1.70
N SER A 101 -11.31 10.63 -1.61
CA SER A 101 -12.44 10.64 -0.67
C SER A 101 -11.97 10.68 0.79
N VAL A 102 -11.03 9.80 1.14
CA VAL A 102 -10.37 9.76 2.45
C VAL A 102 -9.54 11.02 2.72
N GLY A 103 -9.19 11.79 1.67
CA GLY A 103 -8.58 13.11 1.78
C GLY A 103 -7.06 13.12 1.66
N PHE A 104 -6.42 12.06 1.17
CA PHE A 104 -4.97 12.04 0.99
C PHE A 104 -4.50 13.11 0.01
N PRO A 105 -3.43 13.88 0.33
CA PRO A 105 -2.80 14.77 -0.61
C PRO A 105 -2.08 14.01 -1.72
N ARG A 106 -2.05 14.61 -2.92
CA ARG A 106 -1.21 14.16 -4.04
C ARG A 106 0.24 13.98 -3.61
N LYS A 107 0.96 13.06 -4.25
CA LYS A 107 2.35 12.63 -3.95
C LYS A 107 2.54 11.72 -2.73
N VAL A 108 1.47 11.33 -2.03
CA VAL A 108 1.51 10.18 -1.12
C VAL A 108 1.58 8.89 -1.94
N ASN A 109 2.27 7.87 -1.43
CA ASN A 109 2.22 6.55 -2.03
C ASN A 109 0.85 5.91 -1.86
N VAL A 110 0.28 5.40 -2.95
CA VAL A 110 -0.90 4.54 -2.94
C VAL A 110 -0.45 3.18 -3.44
N TRP A 111 -0.68 2.13 -2.66
CA TRP A 111 -0.14 0.80 -2.92
C TRP A 111 -1.17 -0.11 -3.59
N LEU A 112 -0.74 -0.78 -4.66
CA LEU A 112 -1.45 -1.90 -5.27
C LEU A 112 -1.02 -3.19 -4.56
N ASP A 113 -1.97 -3.91 -3.98
CA ASP A 113 -1.79 -5.28 -3.51
C ASP A 113 -1.87 -6.26 -4.69
N LEU A 114 -0.72 -6.86 -5.05
CA LEU A 114 -0.61 -7.83 -6.15
C LEU A 114 -0.33 -9.24 -5.60
N GLU A 115 -1.40 -9.99 -5.36
CA GLU A 115 -1.32 -11.36 -4.87
C GLU A 115 -2.50 -12.23 -5.29
N GLY A 116 -2.39 -13.54 -5.07
CA GLY A 116 -3.51 -14.47 -5.26
C GLY A 116 -3.96 -14.64 -6.70
N ILE A 117 -3.11 -14.34 -7.69
CA ILE A 117 -3.47 -14.46 -9.12
C ILE A 117 -3.59 -15.94 -9.49
N SER A 118 -4.60 -16.27 -10.30
CA SER A 118 -4.73 -17.61 -10.87
C SER A 118 -3.48 -18.03 -11.64
N SER A 119 -3.02 -19.27 -11.40
CA SER A 119 -1.85 -19.85 -12.09
C SER A 119 -2.05 -20.07 -13.59
N GLU A 120 -3.28 -19.95 -14.08
CA GLU A 120 -3.61 -20.10 -15.50
C GLU A 120 -3.41 -18.81 -16.31
N VAL A 121 -3.09 -17.69 -15.63
CA VAL A 121 -2.95 -16.37 -16.25
C VAL A 121 -1.54 -16.15 -16.76
N SER A 122 -1.41 -15.47 -17.90
CA SER A 122 -0.11 -15.08 -18.44
C SER A 122 0.48 -13.88 -17.71
N ALA A 123 1.81 -13.82 -17.61
CA ALA A 123 2.51 -12.64 -17.07
C ALA A 123 2.15 -11.35 -17.82
N GLU A 124 1.87 -11.42 -19.13
CA GLU A 124 1.45 -10.28 -19.94
C GLU A 124 0.12 -9.67 -19.43
N ALA A 125 -0.87 -10.50 -19.08
CA ALA A 125 -2.14 -10.00 -18.55
C ALA A 125 -1.96 -9.30 -17.19
N VAL A 126 -1.05 -9.79 -16.37
CA VAL A 126 -0.67 -9.16 -15.09
C VAL A 126 0.06 -7.83 -15.33
N ILE A 127 1.00 -7.78 -16.27
CA ILE A 127 1.72 -6.55 -16.65
C ILE A 127 0.73 -5.48 -17.14
N GLN A 128 -0.22 -5.86 -17.98
CA GLN A 128 -1.24 -4.95 -18.48
C GLN A 128 -2.15 -4.44 -17.35
N TYR A 129 -2.57 -5.31 -16.42
CA TYR A 129 -3.32 -4.92 -15.24
C TYR A 129 -2.54 -3.90 -14.38
N CYS A 130 -1.30 -4.23 -14.01
CA CYS A 130 -0.45 -3.38 -13.19
C CYS A 130 -0.18 -2.03 -13.86
N THR A 131 0.07 -2.02 -15.17
CA THR A 131 0.32 -0.78 -15.94
C THR A 131 -0.92 0.09 -16.03
N SER A 132 -2.11 -0.50 -16.26
CA SER A 132 -3.37 0.25 -16.26
C SER A 132 -3.69 0.84 -14.89
N TRP A 133 -3.49 0.07 -13.82
CA TRP A 133 -3.68 0.56 -12.45
C TRP A 133 -2.72 1.69 -12.12
N TYR A 134 -1.44 1.53 -12.46
CA TYR A 134 -0.41 2.54 -12.30
C TYR A 134 -0.84 3.85 -12.97
N ASN A 135 -1.28 3.80 -14.23
CA ASN A 135 -1.64 4.99 -15.00
C ASN A 135 -2.82 5.74 -14.37
N ALA A 136 -3.82 5.04 -13.86
CA ALA A 136 -4.97 5.66 -13.18
C ALA A 136 -4.53 6.40 -11.91
N VAL A 137 -3.76 5.73 -11.04
CA VAL A 137 -3.31 6.29 -9.76
C VAL A 137 -2.30 7.43 -9.96
N ALA A 138 -1.34 7.27 -10.88
CA ALA A 138 -0.42 8.33 -11.26
C ALA A 138 -1.15 9.53 -11.88
N GLY A 139 -2.17 9.28 -12.71
CA GLY A 139 -3.00 10.30 -13.35
C GLY A 139 -3.74 11.19 -12.34
N ALA A 140 -4.12 10.64 -11.18
CA ALA A 140 -4.70 11.40 -10.08
C ALA A 140 -3.66 12.23 -9.27
N GLY A 141 -2.37 12.01 -9.52
CA GLY A 141 -1.25 12.71 -8.89
C GLY A 141 -0.68 12.05 -7.65
N TYR A 142 -1.01 10.78 -7.39
CA TYR A 142 -0.37 9.98 -6.35
C TYR A 142 0.91 9.30 -6.88
N LEU A 143 1.67 8.68 -5.98
CA LEU A 143 2.82 7.85 -6.35
C LEU A 143 2.42 6.37 -6.26
N PRO A 144 2.22 5.68 -7.39
CA PRO A 144 1.90 4.25 -7.37
C PRO A 144 3.03 3.45 -6.72
N GLY A 145 2.68 2.61 -5.74
CA GLY A 145 3.54 1.56 -5.20
C GLY A 145 2.97 0.18 -5.47
N LEU A 146 3.83 -0.83 -5.48
CA LEU A 146 3.45 -2.23 -5.70
C LEU A 146 3.86 -3.09 -4.50
N TYR A 147 2.87 -3.65 -3.81
CA TYR A 147 3.08 -4.77 -2.91
C TYR A 147 3.15 -6.06 -3.72
N VAL A 148 4.23 -6.81 -3.55
CA VAL A 148 4.48 -8.07 -4.26
C VAL A 148 4.19 -9.20 -3.28
N GLY A 149 3.00 -9.79 -3.41
CA GLY A 149 2.52 -10.88 -2.58
C GLY A 149 2.65 -12.25 -3.23
N ALA A 150 2.15 -13.25 -2.50
CA ALA A 150 2.13 -14.64 -2.95
C ALA A 150 1.36 -14.78 -4.27
N ASN A 151 1.87 -15.61 -5.18
CA ASN A 151 1.23 -15.83 -6.49
C ASN A 151 1.02 -14.55 -7.32
N SER A 152 1.94 -13.58 -7.24
CA SER A 152 1.99 -12.43 -8.17
C SER A 152 2.45 -12.80 -9.59
N ILE A 153 3.01 -14.01 -9.76
CA ILE A 153 3.49 -14.68 -10.99
C ILE A 153 4.54 -13.97 -11.85
N LEU A 154 4.85 -12.69 -11.58
CA LEU A 154 5.88 -11.95 -12.27
C LEU A 154 7.27 -12.34 -11.78
N ASN A 155 8.23 -12.40 -12.70
CA ASN A 155 9.63 -12.62 -12.35
C ASN A 155 10.36 -11.30 -12.01
N SER A 156 11.63 -11.42 -11.58
CA SER A 156 12.45 -10.30 -11.13
C SER A 156 12.61 -9.16 -12.15
N GLN A 157 12.82 -9.51 -13.43
CA GLN A 157 13.00 -8.52 -14.49
C GLN A 157 11.66 -7.89 -14.87
N GLN A 158 10.60 -8.69 -14.97
CA GLN A 158 9.26 -8.20 -15.26
C GLN A 158 8.77 -7.20 -14.20
N LEU A 159 9.05 -7.47 -12.92
CA LEU A 159 8.78 -6.51 -11.85
C LEU A 159 9.51 -5.19 -12.08
N TYR A 160 10.80 -5.22 -12.44
CA TYR A 160 11.58 -4.02 -12.69
C TYR A 160 11.13 -3.24 -13.93
N ASP A 161 10.68 -3.94 -14.97
CA ASP A 161 10.24 -3.33 -16.24
C ASP A 161 8.86 -2.66 -16.11
N LEU A 162 8.11 -2.94 -15.05
CA LEU A 162 6.86 -2.24 -14.75
C LEU A 162 7.11 -0.74 -14.45
N PRO A 163 6.11 0.13 -14.64
CA PRO A 163 6.29 1.57 -14.43
C PRO A 163 6.46 2.01 -12.97
N PHE A 164 6.35 1.10 -11.99
CA PHE A 164 6.43 1.43 -10.56
C PHE A 164 7.86 1.76 -10.14
N GLN A 165 7.98 2.70 -9.20
CA GLN A 165 9.24 3.09 -8.56
C GLN A 165 9.28 2.77 -7.07
N HIS A 166 8.19 2.25 -6.52
CA HIS A 166 8.03 1.95 -5.10
C HIS A 166 7.55 0.52 -4.94
N TYR A 167 8.30 -0.29 -4.21
CA TYR A 167 8.04 -1.72 -4.06
C TYR A 167 8.03 -2.13 -2.59
N TRP A 168 7.04 -2.92 -2.23
CA TRP A 168 6.83 -3.49 -0.90
C TRP A 168 6.84 -5.02 -1.02
N GLN A 169 7.70 -5.68 -0.25
CA GLN A 169 7.84 -7.12 -0.23
C GLN A 169 6.90 -7.71 0.82
N SER A 170 6.09 -8.70 0.44
CA SER A 170 5.34 -9.53 1.39
C SER A 170 6.24 -10.42 2.26
N GLU A 171 5.65 -11.04 3.28
CA GLU A 171 6.31 -12.09 4.07
C GLU A 171 6.61 -13.37 3.27
N SER A 172 5.86 -13.57 2.17
CA SER A 172 5.95 -14.74 1.32
C SER A 172 7.24 -14.80 0.48
N THR A 173 7.53 -15.97 -0.09
CA THR A 173 8.65 -16.12 -1.02
C THR A 173 8.31 -15.52 -2.38
N VAL A 174 8.74 -14.27 -2.59
CA VAL A 174 8.55 -13.52 -3.84
C VAL A 174 9.90 -13.14 -4.47
N PRO A 175 9.99 -12.97 -5.81
CA PRO A 175 11.24 -12.62 -6.46
C PRO A 175 11.72 -11.22 -6.04
N PRO A 176 13.03 -10.94 -6.05
CA PRO A 176 13.52 -9.58 -5.88
C PRO A 176 13.12 -8.72 -7.09
N VAL A 177 12.98 -7.41 -6.92
CA VAL A 177 12.89 -6.47 -8.05
C VAL A 177 14.29 -6.25 -8.62
N ALA A 178 14.53 -6.62 -9.89
CA ALA A 178 15.84 -6.49 -10.51
C ALA A 178 16.34 -5.05 -10.39
N VAL A 179 17.65 -4.85 -10.17
CA VAL A 179 18.30 -3.53 -9.97
C VAL A 179 17.85 -2.76 -8.72
N ARG A 180 16.56 -2.45 -8.57
CA ARG A 180 15.97 -1.54 -7.57
C ARG A 180 15.85 -2.12 -6.17
N SER A 181 15.51 -3.39 -6.00
CA SER A 181 15.09 -3.99 -4.71
C SER A 181 13.84 -3.35 -4.09
N TYR A 182 13.53 -3.68 -2.82
CA TYR A 182 12.33 -3.26 -2.11
C TYR A 182 12.60 -2.07 -1.17
N GLN A 183 11.57 -1.22 -1.02
CA GLN A 183 11.55 -0.05 -0.13
C GLN A 183 10.82 -0.32 1.20
N MET A 184 10.09 -1.44 1.27
CA MET A 184 9.39 -1.88 2.45
C MET A 184 9.37 -3.40 2.46
N VAL A 185 9.55 -4.02 3.62
CA VAL A 185 9.53 -5.47 3.77
C VAL A 185 8.62 -5.83 4.93
N GLN A 186 7.62 -6.66 4.64
CA GLN A 186 6.64 -7.17 5.58
C GLN A 186 7.17 -8.41 6.30
N SER A 187 6.69 -8.65 7.50
CA SER A 187 6.92 -9.87 8.27
C SER A 187 5.68 -10.21 9.08
N TYR A 188 5.31 -11.48 9.08
CA TYR A 188 4.14 -11.98 9.78
C TYR A 188 4.21 -11.77 11.30
N VAL A 189 3.11 -11.31 11.90
CA VAL A 189 2.93 -11.24 13.35
C VAL A 189 1.75 -12.11 13.78
N GLY A 190 2.06 -13.25 14.40
CA GLY A 190 1.04 -14.26 14.72
C GLY A 190 0.07 -13.91 15.86
N GLU A 191 0.45 -12.98 16.74
CA GLU A 191 -0.37 -12.58 17.89
C GLU A 191 -0.80 -11.11 17.76
N PRO A 192 -2.05 -10.77 18.11
CA PRO A 192 -2.51 -9.39 18.07
C PRO A 192 -1.63 -8.42 18.89
N VAL A 193 -1.28 -7.29 18.29
CA VAL A 193 -0.54 -6.21 18.96
C VAL A 193 -1.52 -5.09 19.27
N ASN A 194 -1.52 -4.61 20.52
CA ASN A 194 -2.48 -3.61 21.01
C ASN A 194 -3.96 -3.98 20.82
N GLY A 195 -4.26 -5.28 20.64
CA GLY A 195 -5.61 -5.82 20.47
C GLY A 195 -6.08 -5.94 19.02
N ILE A 196 -5.22 -5.70 18.02
CA ILE A 196 -5.54 -5.89 16.60
C ILE A 196 -4.51 -6.81 15.93
N GLY A 197 -4.94 -7.54 14.90
CA GLY A 197 -4.02 -8.24 14.00
C GLY A 197 -3.29 -7.23 13.11
N ILE A 198 -1.99 -7.45 12.92
CA ILE A 198 -1.12 -6.64 12.06
C ILE A 198 -0.16 -7.56 11.32
N ASP A 199 0.41 -7.07 10.24
CA ASP A 199 1.71 -7.53 9.75
C ASP A 199 2.73 -6.40 9.92
N GLN A 200 3.96 -6.75 10.30
CA GLN A 200 4.99 -5.76 10.62
C GLN A 200 5.76 -5.35 9.38
N ASP A 201 5.98 -4.04 9.19
CA ASP A 201 6.74 -3.50 8.07
C ASP A 201 8.00 -2.76 8.52
N ILE A 202 9.07 -2.93 7.75
CA ILE A 202 10.28 -2.13 7.88
C ILE A 202 10.56 -1.41 6.55
N THR A 203 10.79 -0.09 6.60
CA THR A 203 11.20 0.66 5.41
C THR A 203 12.69 0.56 5.13
N TYR A 204 13.05 0.65 3.85
CA TYR A 204 14.42 0.69 3.37
C TYR A 204 14.59 1.76 2.31
N ILE A 205 15.83 2.23 2.15
CA ILE A 205 16.26 2.92 0.93
C ILE A 205 16.56 1.84 -0.10
N ASP A 206 15.87 1.87 -1.23
CA ASP A 206 16.11 0.92 -2.32
C ASP A 206 17.49 1.18 -2.98
N LYS A 207 17.93 0.26 -3.84
CA LYS A 207 19.26 0.34 -4.50
C LYS A 207 19.38 1.48 -5.50
N GLU A 208 18.28 2.11 -5.89
CA GLU A 208 18.23 3.30 -6.74
C GLU A 208 17.98 4.58 -5.92
N GLY A 209 17.96 4.49 -4.58
CA GLY A 209 17.80 5.62 -3.67
C GLY A 209 16.34 6.01 -3.37
N GLY A 210 15.38 5.22 -3.86
CA GLY A 210 13.95 5.46 -3.63
C GLY A 210 13.51 5.11 -2.20
N VAL A 211 12.49 5.82 -1.72
CA VAL A 211 11.86 5.61 -0.40
C VAL A 211 10.36 5.89 -0.47
N PRO A 212 9.54 5.26 0.40
CA PRO A 212 8.12 5.57 0.51
C PRO A 212 7.88 7.03 0.90
N GLN A 213 6.76 7.59 0.43
CA GLN A 213 6.26 8.93 0.70
C GLN A 213 4.95 8.81 1.46
N TRP A 214 4.98 9.10 2.75
CA TRP A 214 3.81 9.00 3.61
C TRP A 214 3.26 10.37 3.98
N LEU A 215 2.02 10.39 4.47
CA LEU A 215 1.44 11.56 5.13
C LEU A 215 1.73 11.50 6.63
N ILE A 216 2.22 12.59 7.22
CA ILE A 216 2.46 12.69 8.67
C ILE A 216 2.00 14.04 9.22
N LEU A 217 1.49 14.06 10.45
CA LEU A 217 1.24 15.30 11.18
C LEU A 217 2.52 15.86 11.79
N THR A 218 2.69 17.18 11.67
CA THR A 218 3.77 17.96 12.29
C THR A 218 3.41 18.42 13.69
#